data_AF-C1GW99-F1
#
_entry.id   AF-C1GW99-F1
#
_cell.length_a   1.000
_cell.length_b   1.000
_cell.length_c   1.000
_cell.angle_alpha   90.00
_cell.angle_beta   90.00
_cell.angle_gamma   90.00
#
_symmetry.space_group_name_H-M   'P 1'
#
loop_
_entity.id
_entity.type
_entity.pdbx_description
1 polymer ?
#
loop_
_entity_poly.entity_id
_entity_poly.type
_entity_poly.pdbx_seq_one_letter_code
_entity_poly.pdbx_strand_id
1 'polypeptide(L)'
;MLISENSAGDILLISEGRSGVDNVYTLKEGVLRLELDKNSFERAGLDGKPIRSGGRKHVKERYAVEINLRLPSMLHGKKGFERVVWAFKNVLTTSVTWLFCDLTRSPPYSEEEAPIKKHYPQIIQCNPTVKILGVTMVPPINLSELETDTGKNFLHETCDEIQEWLGLVFLDSPRVHDNDTIDPYLSRYALPSHDECIPADLVKLSWKGLLPSAWIIQLFTATLRKFASCSSKPGGWFALTSFALGREAVESKDGYIILSPLNEWPIEKQPSEAETAEPRSHRQFICWEYAGGSSYS
;
A
#
# COMPACT_ATOMS: atom_id res chain seq x y z
N MET A 1 -24.78 -0.90 13.43
CA MET A 1 -23.83 0.25 13.37
C MET A 1 -22.98 0.19 14.62
N LEU A 2 -21.66 0.01 14.48
CA LEU A 2 -20.70 -0.09 15.58
C LEU A 2 -20.37 1.32 16.09
N ILE A 3 -21.07 1.79 17.13
CA ILE A 3 -20.64 2.99 17.86
C ILE A 3 -20.82 2.68 19.35
N SER A 4 -19.78 2.16 19.99
CA SER A 4 -19.73 2.15 21.45
C SER A 4 -19.39 3.56 21.94
N GLU A 5 -20.02 3.98 23.02
CA GLU A 5 -19.97 5.33 23.60
C GLU A 5 -18.59 5.81 24.09
N ASN A 6 -17.53 5.03 23.95
CA ASN A 6 -16.18 5.43 24.28
C ASN A 6 -15.39 5.80 23.02
N SER A 7 -15.29 7.10 22.80
CA SER A 7 -14.38 7.79 21.90
C SER A 7 -12.90 7.45 22.22
N ALA A 8 -12.35 6.40 21.62
CA ALA A 8 -10.89 6.16 21.61
C ALA A 8 -10.40 5.11 20.58
N GLY A 9 -11.28 4.26 20.04
CA GLY A 9 -10.85 3.26 19.05
C GLY A 9 -10.63 3.88 17.68
N ASP A 10 -9.43 3.72 17.13
CA ASP A 10 -9.19 3.93 15.70
C ASP A 10 -9.43 2.60 14.99
N ILE A 11 -10.41 2.57 14.10
CA ILE A 11 -10.73 1.38 13.31
C ILE A 11 -10.79 1.75 11.83
N LEU A 12 -10.56 0.73 11.00
CA LEU A 12 -10.78 0.76 9.58
C LEU A 12 -11.82 -0.31 9.22
N LEU A 13 -12.88 0.11 8.54
CA LEU A 13 -13.99 -0.72 8.10
C LEU A 13 -14.27 -0.46 6.63
N ILE A 14 -14.32 -1.51 5.83
CA ILE A 14 -14.56 -1.42 4.38
C ILE A 14 -15.62 -2.44 3.99
N SER A 15 -16.72 -1.99 3.37
CA SER A 15 -17.80 -2.88 2.92
C SER A 15 -17.38 -3.69 1.68
N GLU A 16 -18.17 -4.68 1.28
CA GLU A 16 -18.10 -5.31 -0.04
C GLU A 16 -18.56 -4.33 -1.16
N GLY A 17 -18.26 -4.63 -2.43
CA GLY A 17 -18.66 -3.84 -3.61
C GLY A 17 -17.49 -3.27 -4.46
N ARG A 18 -17.80 -2.79 -5.67
CA ARG A 18 -16.83 -2.08 -6.53
C ARG A 18 -17.11 -0.59 -6.52
N SER A 19 -16.12 0.24 -6.18
CA SER A 19 -16.25 1.69 -6.30
C SER A 19 -16.60 2.08 -7.74
N GLY A 20 -17.41 3.13 -7.89
CA GLY A 20 -17.95 3.55 -9.18
C GLY A 20 -19.15 2.73 -9.69
N VAL A 21 -19.37 1.50 -9.21
CA VAL A 21 -20.46 0.62 -9.66
C VAL A 21 -21.47 0.38 -8.56
N ASP A 22 -21.03 -0.20 -7.45
CA ASP A 22 -21.87 -0.62 -6.32
C ASP A 22 -21.90 0.46 -5.24
N ASN A 23 -22.90 0.46 -4.36
CA ASN A 23 -22.86 1.32 -3.17
C ASN A 23 -21.81 0.78 -2.20
N VAL A 24 -20.82 1.60 -1.89
CA VAL A 24 -19.70 1.20 -1.03
C VAL A 24 -19.59 2.12 0.17
N TYR A 25 -19.14 1.55 1.28
CA TYR A 25 -19.08 2.20 2.58
C TYR A 25 -17.71 1.99 3.20
N THR A 26 -17.13 3.07 3.71
CA THR A 26 -15.85 3.05 4.42
C THR A 26 -16.00 3.80 5.74
N LEU A 27 -15.47 3.25 6.82
CA LEU A 27 -15.36 3.96 8.10
C LEU A 27 -13.89 3.95 8.53
N LYS A 28 -13.30 5.13 8.60
CA LYS A 28 -11.89 5.35 8.95
C LYS A 28 -11.81 6.51 9.93
N GLU A 29 -11.13 6.31 11.07
CA GLU A 29 -10.89 7.37 12.06
C GLU A 29 -12.18 8.10 12.50
N GLY A 30 -13.29 7.35 12.60
CA GLY A 30 -14.60 7.90 12.96
C GLY A 30 -15.35 8.62 11.85
N VAL A 31 -14.80 8.74 10.64
CA VAL A 31 -15.49 9.29 9.47
C VAL A 31 -16.10 8.15 8.65
N LEU A 32 -17.43 8.12 8.59
CA LEU A 32 -18.20 7.23 7.73
C LEU A 32 -18.38 7.90 6.36
N ARG A 33 -17.78 7.31 5.33
CA ARG A 33 -17.91 7.73 3.93
C ARG A 33 -18.79 6.73 3.17
N LEU A 34 -19.82 7.23 2.49
CA LEU A 34 -20.74 6.45 1.66
C LEU A 34 -20.61 6.94 0.21
N GLU A 35 -20.32 6.04 -0.72
CA GLU A 35 -20.42 6.33 -2.15
C GLU A 35 -21.71 5.72 -2.69
N LEU A 36 -22.68 6.58 -2.99
CA LEU A 36 -24.02 6.17 -3.36
C LEU A 36 -24.30 6.48 -4.83
N ASP A 37 -25.06 5.60 -5.48
CA ASP A 37 -25.76 5.93 -6.71
C ASP A 37 -26.81 7.02 -6.45
N LYS A 38 -27.21 7.74 -7.50
CA LYS A 38 -28.19 8.83 -7.42
C LYS A 38 -29.50 8.47 -6.70
N ASN A 39 -30.08 7.30 -7.00
CA ASN A 39 -31.36 6.89 -6.42
C ASN A 39 -31.21 6.62 -4.92
N SER A 40 -30.17 5.87 -4.54
CA SER A 40 -29.88 5.59 -3.13
C SER A 40 -29.55 6.86 -2.35
N PHE A 41 -28.83 7.81 -2.96
CA PHE A 41 -28.52 9.11 -2.36
C PHE A 41 -29.77 9.95 -2.11
N GLU A 42 -30.60 10.16 -3.13
CA GLU A 42 -31.84 10.95 -3.04
C GLU A 42 -32.81 10.35 -2.02
N ARG A 43 -32.96 9.02 -2.01
CA ARG A 43 -33.83 8.32 -1.04
C ARG A 43 -33.28 8.36 0.38
N ALA A 44 -31.97 8.21 0.56
CA ALA A 44 -31.34 8.29 1.89
C ALA A 44 -31.51 9.68 2.49
N GLY A 45 -31.58 10.71 1.63
CA GLY A 45 -31.74 12.09 2.04
C GLY A 45 -30.61 12.50 2.98
N LEU A 46 -29.38 12.11 2.70
CA LEU A 46 -28.20 12.52 3.48
C LEU A 46 -27.48 13.66 2.74
N ASP A 47 -26.77 14.50 3.49
CA ASP A 47 -25.99 15.59 2.88
C ASP A 47 -24.73 15.00 2.23
N GLY A 48 -24.55 15.26 0.94
CA GLY A 48 -23.42 14.73 0.17
C GLY A 48 -23.07 15.60 -1.03
N LYS A 49 -21.91 15.32 -1.63
CA LYS A 49 -21.38 16.04 -2.79
C LYS A 49 -21.33 15.10 -4.01
N PRO A 50 -21.60 15.58 -5.23
CA PRO A 50 -21.44 14.76 -6.42
C PRO A 50 -19.96 14.41 -6.62
N ILE A 51 -19.69 13.14 -6.95
CA ILE A 51 -18.36 12.66 -7.32
C ILE A 51 -18.14 13.00 -8.80
N ARG A 52 -17.17 13.87 -9.10
CA ARG A 52 -16.82 14.21 -10.49
C ARG A 52 -16.17 13.00 -11.15
N SER A 53 -16.90 12.31 -12.02
CA SER A 53 -16.30 11.35 -12.95
C SER A 53 -15.74 12.11 -14.14
N GLY A 54 -14.42 12.10 -14.33
CA GLY A 54 -13.78 12.78 -15.44
C GLY A 54 -14.33 12.32 -16.79
N GLY A 55 -15.11 13.19 -17.46
CA GLY A 55 -15.42 13.24 -18.89
C GLY A 55 -16.01 12.00 -19.60
N ARG A 56 -16.08 10.83 -18.96
CA ARG A 56 -16.53 9.60 -19.62
C ARG A 56 -18.06 9.61 -19.73
N LYS A 57 -18.55 9.72 -20.96
CA LYS A 57 -19.97 9.82 -21.39
C LYS A 57 -20.93 8.74 -20.82
N HIS A 58 -20.41 7.68 -20.18
CA HIS A 58 -21.17 6.55 -19.70
C HIS A 58 -21.07 6.29 -18.18
N VAL A 59 -20.43 7.16 -17.40
CA VAL A 59 -20.38 6.95 -15.95
C VAL A 59 -21.63 7.51 -15.29
N LYS A 60 -22.36 6.66 -14.56
CA LYS A 60 -23.54 7.07 -13.79
C LYS A 60 -23.13 8.10 -12.73
N GLU A 61 -23.97 9.12 -12.55
CA GLU A 61 -23.79 10.12 -11.50
C GLU A 61 -23.79 9.46 -10.11
N ARG A 62 -22.79 9.79 -9.28
CA ARG A 62 -22.61 9.25 -7.93
C ARG A 62 -22.38 10.37 -6.93
N TYR A 63 -22.68 10.08 -5.67
CA TYR A 63 -22.60 11.05 -4.58
C TYR A 63 -21.78 10.48 -3.42
N ALA A 64 -20.91 11.30 -2.87
CA ALA A 64 -20.13 11.01 -1.67
C ALA A 64 -20.77 11.71 -0.46
N VAL A 65 -21.17 10.92 0.53
CA VAL A 65 -21.65 11.39 1.84
C VAL A 65 -20.55 11.13 2.86
N GLU A 66 -20.12 12.16 3.57
CA GLU A 66 -19.09 12.05 4.62
C GLU A 66 -19.67 12.50 5.95
N ILE A 67 -19.72 11.59 6.92
CA ILE A 67 -20.30 11.80 8.23
C ILE A 67 -19.23 11.53 9.28
N ASN A 68 -18.81 12.58 9.99
CA ASN A 68 -17.93 12.42 11.13
C ASN A 68 -18.74 11.97 12.37
N LEU A 69 -18.64 10.68 12.71
CA LEU A 69 -19.31 10.03 13.84
C LEU A 69 -18.77 10.47 15.21
N ARG A 70 -17.66 11.21 15.25
CA ARG A 70 -17.09 11.77 16.50
C ARG A 70 -17.76 13.09 16.90
N LEU A 71 -18.62 13.66 16.06
CA LEU A 71 -19.32 14.91 16.38
C LEU A 71 -20.40 14.70 17.45
N PRO A 72 -20.64 15.70 18.34
CA PRO A 72 -21.70 15.61 19.35
C PRO A 72 -23.12 15.40 18.78
N SER A 73 -23.35 15.75 17.51
CA SER A 73 -24.60 15.52 16.78
C SER A 73 -24.81 14.06 16.35
N MET A 74 -23.77 13.23 16.46
CA MET A 74 -23.76 11.81 16.10
C MET A 74 -23.93 10.88 17.32
N LEU A 75 -24.30 11.43 18.48
CA LEU A 75 -24.71 10.66 19.64
C LEU A 75 -26.15 10.12 19.46
N HIS A 76 -26.44 8.98 20.09
CA HIS A 76 -27.78 8.39 20.12
C HIS A 76 -28.83 9.40 20.61
N GLY A 77 -30.02 9.40 19.96
CA GLY A 77 -31.11 10.33 20.29
C GLY A 77 -30.96 11.74 19.69
N LYS A 78 -29.86 12.05 19.01
CA LYS A 78 -29.72 13.31 18.26
C LYS A 78 -30.28 13.14 16.85
N LYS A 79 -30.96 14.18 16.34
CA LYS A 79 -31.59 14.17 15.00
C LYS A 79 -30.63 13.79 13.88
N GLY A 80 -29.38 14.26 13.95
CA GLY A 80 -28.33 13.94 12.98
C GLY A 80 -28.07 12.43 12.92
N PHE A 81 -27.78 11.83 14.07
CA PHE A 81 -27.58 10.38 14.19
C PHE A 81 -28.81 9.56 13.76
N GLU A 82 -30.00 9.94 14.22
CA GLU A 82 -31.24 9.22 13.89
C GLU A 82 -31.53 9.24 12.37
N ARG A 83 -31.15 10.31 11.67
CA ARG A 83 -31.26 10.39 10.20
C ARG A 83 -30.34 9.37 9.51
N VAL A 84 -29.12 9.20 10.00
CA VAL A 84 -28.19 8.17 9.51
C VAL A 84 -28.75 6.78 9.76
N VAL A 85 -29.23 6.51 10.98
CA VAL A 85 -29.87 5.24 11.34
C VAL A 85 -31.09 4.97 10.46
N TRP A 86 -31.93 5.97 10.20
CA TRP A 86 -33.09 5.85 9.32
C TRP A 86 -32.68 5.47 7.88
N ALA A 87 -31.63 6.08 7.34
CA ALA A 87 -31.14 5.76 6.00
C ALA A 87 -30.70 4.29 5.89
N PHE A 88 -29.97 3.77 6.90
CA PHE A 88 -29.56 2.36 6.94
C PHE A 88 -30.70 1.38 7.24
N LYS A 89 -31.80 1.83 7.87
CA LYS A 89 -32.98 0.99 8.12
C LYS A 89 -33.97 0.92 6.96
N ASN A 90 -34.05 1.97 6.14
CA ASN A 90 -35.12 2.12 5.13
C ASN A 90 -34.63 2.15 3.69
N VAL A 91 -33.37 2.53 3.46
CA VAL A 91 -32.83 2.77 2.11
C VAL A 91 -31.64 1.85 1.82
N LEU A 92 -30.61 1.92 2.66
CA LEU A 92 -29.39 1.14 2.54
C LEU A 92 -29.53 -0.20 3.28
N THR A 93 -30.59 -0.94 2.94
CA THR A 93 -31.00 -2.17 3.65
C THR A 93 -30.31 -3.44 3.15
N THR A 94 -29.57 -3.35 2.05
CA THR A 94 -28.81 -4.47 1.50
C THR A 94 -27.74 -4.92 2.49
N SER A 95 -27.72 -6.21 2.80
CA SER A 95 -26.66 -6.81 3.61
C SER A 95 -25.35 -6.82 2.83
N VAL A 96 -24.28 -6.38 3.48
CA VAL A 96 -22.93 -6.34 2.89
C VAL A 96 -21.93 -6.94 3.86
N THR A 97 -20.93 -7.63 3.31
CA THR A 97 -19.78 -8.11 4.07
C THR A 97 -18.87 -6.93 4.41
N TRP A 98 -18.25 -6.94 5.58
CA TRP A 98 -17.29 -5.91 6.01
C TRP A 98 -15.93 -6.53 6.31
N LEU A 99 -14.86 -5.90 5.84
CA LEU A 99 -13.53 -6.08 6.39
C LEU A 99 -13.33 -5.10 7.54
N PHE A 100 -12.86 -5.61 8.67
CA PHE A 100 -12.60 -4.84 9.89
C PHE A 100 -11.11 -4.96 10.26
N CYS A 101 -10.49 -3.85 10.58
CA CYS A 101 -9.16 -3.78 11.16
C CYS A 101 -9.16 -2.80 12.33
N ASP A 102 -8.72 -3.27 13.49
CA ASP A 102 -8.44 -2.41 14.63
C ASP A 102 -7.06 -1.75 14.43
N LEU A 103 -7.03 -0.42 14.41
CA LEU A 103 -5.80 0.36 14.26
C LEU A 103 -5.20 0.74 15.62
N THR A 104 -5.88 0.39 16.72
CA THR A 104 -5.40 0.67 18.08
C THR A 104 -4.14 -0.13 18.36
N ARG A 105 -2.99 0.56 18.52
CA ARG A 105 -1.68 -0.11 18.72
C ARG A 105 -1.57 -0.90 20.02
N SER A 106 -2.25 -0.44 21.07
CA SER A 106 -2.26 -1.05 22.39
C SER A 106 -3.69 -0.96 22.95
N PRO A 107 -4.59 -1.86 22.53
CA PRO A 107 -5.95 -1.85 23.03
C PRO A 107 -5.95 -2.10 24.55
N PRO A 108 -6.79 -1.41 25.32
CA PRO A 108 -6.91 -1.64 26.77
C PRO A 108 -7.70 -2.92 27.10
N TYR A 109 -8.08 -3.70 26.09
CA TYR A 109 -8.88 -4.92 26.17
C TYR A 109 -8.14 -6.09 25.53
N SER A 110 -8.41 -7.32 25.99
CA SER A 110 -7.88 -8.52 25.35
C SER A 110 -8.57 -8.80 24.01
N GLU A 111 -8.02 -9.72 23.21
CA GLU A 111 -8.65 -10.13 21.95
C GLU A 111 -10.06 -10.73 22.17
N GLU A 112 -10.29 -11.40 23.31
CA GLU A 112 -11.58 -11.98 23.70
C GLU A 112 -12.61 -10.91 24.12
N GLU A 113 -12.13 -9.80 24.70
CA GLU A 113 -12.97 -8.69 25.18
C GLU A 113 -13.21 -7.61 24.13
N ALA A 114 -12.62 -7.77 22.94
CA ALA A 114 -12.73 -6.79 21.87
C ALA A 114 -14.20 -6.50 21.50
N PRO A 115 -14.62 -5.22 21.42
CA PRO A 115 -16.03 -4.84 21.18
C PRO A 115 -16.66 -5.43 19.91
N ILE A 116 -15.83 -5.81 18.93
CA ILE A 116 -16.26 -6.42 17.67
C ILE A 116 -16.73 -7.88 17.86
N LYS A 117 -16.25 -8.60 18.90
CA LYS A 117 -16.57 -10.02 19.14
C LYS A 117 -18.06 -10.29 19.32
N LYS A 118 -18.83 -9.32 19.83
CA LYS A 118 -20.30 -9.40 19.95
C LYS A 118 -21.02 -9.61 18.61
N HIS A 119 -20.33 -9.38 17.49
CA HIS A 119 -20.83 -9.57 16.13
C HIS A 119 -20.29 -10.83 15.45
N TYR A 120 -19.64 -11.73 16.21
CA TYR A 120 -19.11 -13.02 15.71
C TYR A 120 -18.27 -12.87 14.42
N PRO A 121 -17.22 -12.03 14.43
CA PRO A 121 -16.41 -11.79 13.24
C PRO A 121 -15.61 -13.04 12.85
N GLN A 122 -15.46 -13.26 11.55
CA GLN A 122 -14.49 -14.22 11.03
C GLN A 122 -13.10 -13.59 11.07
N ILE A 123 -12.16 -14.25 11.77
CA ILE A 123 -10.78 -13.78 11.88
C ILE A 123 -10.01 -14.27 10.66
N ILE A 124 -9.39 -13.34 9.92
CA ILE A 124 -8.53 -13.65 8.77
C ILE A 124 -7.09 -13.36 9.15
N GLN A 125 -6.29 -14.42 9.28
CA GLN A 125 -4.86 -14.29 9.55
C GLN A 125 -4.09 -14.05 8.25
N CYS A 126 -3.42 -12.91 8.15
CA CYS A 126 -2.62 -12.52 6.98
C CYS A 126 -1.21 -13.12 7.05
N ASN A 127 -1.08 -14.42 6.77
CA ASN A 127 0.22 -15.09 6.76
C ASN A 127 1.06 -14.71 5.52
N PRO A 128 2.39 -14.52 5.66
CA PRO A 128 3.27 -14.32 4.52
C PRO A 128 3.28 -15.55 3.62
N THR A 129 3.12 -15.33 2.31
CA THR A 129 3.50 -16.32 1.31
C THR A 129 4.97 -16.13 0.99
N VAL A 130 5.77 -17.17 1.20
CA VAL A 130 7.19 -17.20 0.86
C VAL A 130 7.35 -17.94 -0.46
N LYS A 131 7.95 -17.30 -1.45
CA LYS A 131 8.28 -17.92 -2.74
C LYS A 131 9.75 -17.71 -3.07
N ILE A 132 10.46 -18.80 -3.34
CA ILE A 132 11.82 -18.77 -3.88
C ILE A 132 11.67 -18.63 -5.39
N LEU A 133 12.25 -17.57 -5.97
CA LEU A 133 12.17 -17.31 -7.41
C LEU A 133 13.22 -18.09 -8.21
N GLY A 134 14.25 -18.61 -7.53
CA GLY A 134 15.40 -19.25 -8.17
C GLY A 134 16.40 -18.22 -8.67
N VAL A 135 17.29 -18.65 -9.57
CA VAL A 135 18.34 -17.82 -10.14
C VAL A 135 17.72 -16.78 -11.08
N THR A 136 17.67 -15.55 -10.61
CA THR A 136 17.18 -14.39 -11.36
C THR A 136 18.35 -13.52 -11.76
N MET A 137 18.35 -13.03 -12.99
CA MET A 137 19.32 -12.07 -13.50
C MET A 137 19.01 -10.70 -12.92
N VAL A 138 19.91 -10.20 -12.07
CA VAL A 138 19.77 -8.92 -11.39
C VAL A 138 20.60 -7.87 -12.13
N PRO A 139 19.99 -6.80 -12.68
CA PRO A 139 20.73 -5.69 -13.30
C PRO A 139 21.56 -4.94 -12.26
N PRO A 140 22.49 -4.06 -12.67
CA PRO A 140 23.28 -3.27 -11.73
C PRO A 140 22.39 -2.33 -10.89
N ILE A 141 22.11 -2.73 -9.65
CA ILE A 141 21.41 -1.91 -8.65
C ILE A 141 22.47 -1.31 -7.71
N ASN A 142 23.32 -0.44 -8.26
CA ASN A 142 24.31 0.29 -7.47
C ASN A 142 23.88 1.76 -7.32
N LEU A 143 23.84 2.25 -6.07
CA LEU A 143 23.64 3.67 -5.76
C LEU A 143 24.92 4.37 -5.28
N SER A 144 26.08 3.72 -5.40
CA SER A 144 27.36 4.38 -5.20
C SER A 144 27.34 5.71 -5.95
N GLU A 145 27.56 6.80 -5.20
CA GLU A 145 27.65 8.17 -5.72
C GLU A 145 26.34 8.86 -6.18
N LEU A 146 25.14 8.50 -5.70
CA LEU A 146 23.91 9.25 -6.04
C LEU A 146 23.96 10.75 -5.64
N GLU A 147 24.84 11.14 -4.72
CA GLU A 147 25.03 12.55 -4.40
C GLU A 147 25.72 13.31 -5.53
N THR A 148 26.48 12.61 -6.39
CA THR A 148 27.15 13.19 -7.55
C THR A 148 26.18 13.37 -8.71
N ASP A 149 26.47 14.35 -9.57
CA ASP A 149 25.68 14.57 -10.80
C ASP A 149 25.69 13.33 -11.71
N THR A 150 26.83 12.63 -11.76
CA THR A 150 26.99 11.37 -12.50
C THR A 150 26.03 10.28 -12.01
N GLY A 151 25.95 10.05 -10.69
CA GLY A 151 25.07 9.04 -10.12
C GLY A 151 23.58 9.35 -10.33
N LYS A 152 23.20 10.64 -10.29
CA LYS A 152 21.82 11.06 -10.60
C LYS A 152 21.46 10.86 -12.06
N ASN A 153 22.37 11.18 -12.97
CA ASN A 153 22.15 11.00 -14.41
C ASN A 153 22.03 9.50 -14.75
N PHE A 154 22.92 8.66 -14.22
CA PHE A 154 22.83 7.20 -14.38
C PHE A 154 21.49 6.65 -13.87
N LEU A 155 21.05 7.10 -12.69
CA LEU A 155 19.75 6.71 -12.19
C LEU A 155 18.62 7.20 -13.09
N HIS A 156 18.65 8.44 -13.55
CA HIS A 156 17.60 8.97 -14.43
C HIS A 156 17.47 8.14 -15.72
N GLU A 157 18.58 7.64 -16.26
CA GLU A 157 18.59 6.78 -17.45
C GLU A 157 18.10 5.34 -17.17
N THR A 158 18.43 4.79 -15.98
CA THR A 158 18.18 3.37 -15.65
C THR A 158 16.91 3.15 -14.79
N CYS A 159 16.31 4.21 -14.24
CA CYS A 159 15.22 4.13 -13.25
C CYS A 159 14.01 3.35 -13.78
N ASP A 160 13.59 3.67 -15.00
CA ASP A 160 12.41 3.09 -15.63
C ASP A 160 12.66 1.61 -15.96
N GLU A 161 13.88 1.26 -16.39
CA GLU A 161 14.29 -0.11 -16.69
C GLU A 161 14.32 -0.99 -15.43
N ILE A 162 14.86 -0.46 -14.32
CA ILE A 162 14.86 -1.15 -13.01
C ILE A 162 13.43 -1.31 -12.50
N GLN A 163 12.58 -0.28 -12.66
CA GLN A 163 11.18 -0.35 -12.24
C GLN A 163 10.41 -1.42 -13.03
N GLU A 164 10.61 -1.48 -14.35
CA GLU A 164 10.00 -2.50 -15.20
C GLU A 164 10.50 -3.91 -14.84
N TRP A 165 11.81 -4.07 -14.65
CA TRP A 165 12.42 -5.32 -14.18
C TRP A 165 11.84 -5.78 -12.85
N LEU A 166 11.76 -4.90 -11.84
CA LEU A 166 11.13 -5.20 -10.55
C LEU A 166 9.67 -5.64 -10.74
N GLY A 167 8.93 -4.99 -11.63
CA GLY A 167 7.57 -5.39 -12.01
C GLY A 167 7.51 -6.84 -12.50
N LEU A 168 8.42 -7.24 -13.38
CA LEU A 168 8.51 -8.62 -13.89
C LEU A 168 8.93 -9.61 -12.81
N VAL A 169 9.83 -9.24 -11.91
CA VAL A 169 10.21 -10.05 -10.73
C VAL A 169 9.00 -10.28 -9.82
N PHE A 170 8.22 -9.23 -9.53
CA PHE A 170 7.01 -9.35 -8.72
C PHE A 170 5.94 -10.23 -9.38
N LEU A 171 5.87 -10.20 -10.71
CA LEU A 171 5.01 -11.06 -11.52
C LEU A 171 5.53 -12.50 -11.69
N ASP A 172 6.75 -12.81 -11.23
CA ASP A 172 7.39 -14.13 -11.45
C ASP A 172 7.53 -14.45 -12.95
N SER A 173 7.91 -13.44 -13.74
CA SER A 173 8.10 -13.60 -15.18
C SER A 173 9.33 -14.47 -15.48
N PRO A 174 9.26 -15.44 -16.40
CA PRO A 174 10.44 -16.21 -16.80
C PRO A 174 11.50 -15.36 -17.53
N ARG A 175 11.13 -14.18 -18.06
CA ARG A 175 12.05 -13.25 -18.75
C ARG A 175 13.20 -12.75 -17.88
N VAL A 176 13.05 -12.81 -16.55
CA VAL A 176 14.11 -12.36 -15.63
C VAL A 176 15.06 -13.49 -15.22
N HIS A 177 14.83 -14.72 -15.68
CA HIS A 177 15.72 -15.85 -15.40
C HIS A 177 16.82 -15.97 -16.46
N ASP A 178 17.95 -16.55 -16.08
CA ASP A 178 19.08 -16.82 -17.00
C ASP A 178 18.69 -17.79 -18.13
N ASN A 179 17.82 -18.75 -17.83
CA ASN A 179 17.35 -19.76 -18.76
C ASN A 179 16.06 -19.36 -19.50
N ASP A 180 15.90 -18.08 -19.83
CA ASP A 180 14.72 -17.59 -20.54
C ASP A 180 14.54 -18.26 -21.91
N THR A 181 13.39 -18.90 -22.11
CA THR A 181 12.99 -19.54 -23.37
C THR A 181 11.70 -18.97 -23.94
N ILE A 182 11.21 -17.82 -23.46
CA ILE A 182 9.94 -17.28 -23.95
C ILE A 182 10.13 -16.81 -25.40
N ASP A 183 9.14 -17.11 -26.25
CA ASP A 183 9.12 -16.67 -27.64
C ASP A 183 9.17 -15.12 -27.73
N PRO A 184 10.14 -14.53 -28.44
CA PRO A 184 10.21 -13.09 -28.69
C PRO A 184 8.92 -12.47 -29.27
N TYR A 185 8.09 -13.26 -29.94
CA TYR A 185 6.77 -12.84 -30.40
C TYR A 185 5.80 -12.55 -29.24
N LEU A 186 5.89 -13.31 -28.14
CA LEU A 186 5.03 -13.16 -26.95
C LEU A 186 5.50 -12.03 -26.04
N SER A 187 6.81 -11.81 -25.95
CA SER A 187 7.40 -10.74 -25.16
C SER A 187 8.71 -10.29 -25.78
N ARG A 188 8.87 -8.99 -26.01
CA ARG A 188 10.11 -8.41 -26.55
C ARG A 188 11.01 -7.83 -25.46
N TYR A 189 10.64 -8.02 -24.19
CA TYR A 189 11.42 -7.52 -23.08
C TYR A 189 12.80 -8.19 -23.05
N ALA A 190 13.83 -7.37 -22.89
CA ALA A 190 15.22 -7.79 -22.71
C ALA A 190 15.74 -7.20 -21.40
N LEU A 191 16.66 -7.89 -20.75
CA LEU A 191 17.21 -7.45 -19.47
C LEU A 191 17.96 -6.11 -19.62
N PRO A 192 17.79 -5.17 -18.67
CA PRO A 192 18.58 -3.94 -18.61
C PRO A 192 20.06 -4.31 -18.48
N SER A 193 20.93 -3.73 -19.31
CA SER A 193 22.37 -4.02 -19.31
C SER A 193 22.67 -5.51 -19.14
N HIS A 194 22.08 -6.35 -20.00
CA HIS A 194 22.14 -7.83 -19.91
C HIS A 194 23.54 -8.37 -19.59
N ASP A 195 24.59 -7.81 -20.18
CA ASP A 195 25.98 -8.24 -20.01
C ASP A 195 26.55 -7.95 -18.60
N GLU A 196 25.95 -7.02 -17.86
CA GLU A 196 26.32 -6.63 -16.50
C GLU A 196 25.43 -7.30 -15.42
N CYS A 197 24.43 -8.08 -15.85
CA CYS A 197 23.52 -8.74 -14.93
C CYS A 197 24.22 -9.86 -14.15
N ILE A 198 23.93 -9.95 -12.85
CA ILE A 198 24.50 -10.97 -11.96
C ILE A 198 23.40 -11.97 -11.60
N PRO A 199 23.64 -13.29 -11.73
CA PRO A 199 22.71 -14.31 -11.27
C PRO A 199 22.62 -14.28 -9.73
N ALA A 200 21.41 -14.11 -9.20
CA ALA A 200 21.17 -14.10 -7.77
C ALA A 200 19.90 -14.89 -7.38
N ASP A 201 19.97 -15.59 -6.24
CA ASP A 201 18.81 -16.25 -5.65
C ASP A 201 17.91 -15.23 -4.94
N LEU A 202 16.72 -15.01 -5.48
CA LEU A 202 15.75 -14.07 -4.92
C LEU A 202 14.63 -14.79 -4.15
N VAL A 203 14.17 -14.14 -3.08
CA VAL A 203 13.02 -14.57 -2.29
C VAL A 203 11.96 -13.48 -2.31
N LYS A 204 10.74 -13.85 -2.71
CA LYS A 204 9.57 -12.98 -2.65
C LYS A 204 8.73 -13.32 -1.42
N LEU A 205 8.54 -12.31 -0.57
CA LEU A 205 7.60 -12.36 0.54
C LEU A 205 6.36 -11.55 0.15
N SER A 206 5.17 -12.13 0.32
CA SER A 206 3.92 -11.47 -0.06
C SER A 206 2.88 -11.59 1.03
N TRP A 207 2.30 -10.47 1.43
CA TRP A 207 1.15 -10.38 2.32
C TRP A 207 -0.05 -9.86 1.54
N LYS A 208 -1.21 -10.48 1.73
CA LYS A 208 -2.47 -10.07 1.10
C LYS A 208 -3.54 -9.95 2.18
N GLY A 209 -4.24 -8.82 2.19
CA GLY A 209 -5.29 -8.55 3.17
C GLY A 209 -5.50 -7.06 3.41
N LEU A 210 -6.27 -6.73 4.44
CA LEU A 210 -6.44 -5.36 4.91
C LEU A 210 -5.26 -4.99 5.82
N LEU A 211 -4.24 -4.35 5.25
CA LEU A 211 -2.99 -4.02 5.93
C LEU A 211 -2.90 -2.50 6.17
N PRO A 212 -2.89 -2.03 7.42
CA PRO A 212 -2.70 -0.60 7.72
C PRO A 212 -1.32 -0.09 7.28
N SER A 213 -1.23 1.18 6.89
CA SER A 213 0.04 1.81 6.53
C SER A 213 1.08 1.74 7.65
N ALA A 214 0.64 1.85 8.91
CA ALA A 214 1.51 1.71 10.08
C ALA A 214 2.21 0.33 10.15
N TRP A 215 1.52 -0.74 9.72
CA TRP A 215 2.09 -2.08 9.66
C TRP A 215 3.16 -2.19 8.57
N ILE A 216 2.94 -1.55 7.41
CA ILE A 216 3.92 -1.52 6.31
C ILE A 216 5.20 -0.78 6.74
N ILE A 217 5.06 0.33 7.46
CA ILE A 217 6.21 1.08 8.01
C ILE A 217 6.98 0.23 9.03
N GLN A 218 6.28 -0.54 9.87
CA GLN A 218 6.92 -1.46 10.81
C GLN A 218 7.67 -2.58 10.08
N LEU A 219 7.07 -3.17 9.04
CA LEU A 219 7.71 -4.16 8.19
C LEU A 219 8.97 -3.59 7.55
N PHE A 220 8.88 -2.42 6.91
CA PHE A 220 10.02 -1.73 6.31
C PHE A 220 11.15 -1.50 7.33
N THR A 221 10.81 -0.95 8.50
CA THR A 221 11.78 -0.67 9.57
C THR A 221 12.42 -1.96 10.12
N ALA A 222 11.64 -3.04 10.28
CA ALA A 222 12.14 -4.32 10.75
C ALA A 222 13.10 -4.94 9.72
N THR A 223 12.74 -4.91 8.44
CA THR A 223 13.61 -5.36 7.33
C THR A 223 14.91 -4.57 7.31
N LEU A 224 14.85 -3.23 7.38
CA LEU A 224 16.04 -2.37 7.44
C LEU A 224 16.98 -2.75 8.58
N ARG A 225 16.45 -2.93 9.79
CA ARG A 225 17.26 -3.33 10.96
C ARG A 225 17.92 -4.69 10.75
N LYS A 226 17.23 -5.64 10.13
CA LYS A 226 17.79 -6.97 9.85
C LYS A 226 18.96 -6.87 8.88
N PHE A 227 18.80 -6.17 7.76
CA PHE A 227 19.89 -5.94 6.81
C PHE A 227 21.07 -5.16 7.44
N ALA A 228 20.80 -4.19 8.32
CA ALA A 228 21.86 -3.47 9.03
C ALA A 228 22.61 -4.32 10.07
N SER A 229 21.92 -5.27 10.73
CA SER A 229 22.53 -6.17 11.72
C SER A 229 23.27 -7.37 11.12
N CYS A 230 22.95 -7.73 9.86
CA CYS A 230 23.54 -8.87 9.19
C CYS A 230 24.94 -8.54 8.66
N SER A 231 25.95 -8.66 9.55
CA SER A 231 27.37 -8.55 9.18
C SER A 231 27.83 -9.59 8.15
N SER A 232 27.10 -10.70 7.99
CA SER A 232 27.52 -11.85 7.17
C SER A 232 27.45 -11.62 5.65
N LYS A 233 26.69 -10.61 5.18
CA LYS A 233 26.59 -10.23 3.76
C LYS A 233 26.36 -8.71 3.67
N PRO A 234 27.41 -7.87 3.70
CA PRO A 234 27.27 -6.41 3.75
C PRO A 234 26.62 -5.77 2.52
N GLY A 235 26.45 -6.50 1.41
CA GLY A 235 25.73 -6.07 0.22
C GLY A 235 24.40 -6.79 0.04
N GLY A 236 23.44 -6.59 0.94
CA GLY A 236 22.08 -7.11 0.77
C GLY A 236 21.11 -6.01 0.34
N TRP A 237 20.44 -6.18 -0.80
CA TRP A 237 19.38 -5.28 -1.26
C TRP A 237 18.00 -5.88 -1.02
N PHE A 238 16.96 -5.04 -0.99
CA PHE A 238 15.57 -5.49 -1.00
C PHE A 238 14.68 -4.46 -1.67
N ALA A 239 13.59 -4.93 -2.29
CA ALA A 239 12.52 -4.09 -2.81
C ALA A 239 11.22 -4.39 -2.05
N LEU A 240 10.50 -3.34 -1.65
CA LEU A 240 9.19 -3.41 -1.01
C LEU A 240 8.17 -2.77 -1.95
N THR A 241 7.19 -3.55 -2.40
CA THR A 241 6.04 -3.04 -3.14
C THR A 241 4.80 -3.03 -2.25
N SER A 242 4.05 -1.93 -2.31
CA SER A 242 2.78 -1.76 -1.60
C SER A 242 1.73 -1.26 -2.58
N PHE A 243 0.56 -1.92 -2.58
CA PHE A 243 -0.59 -1.52 -3.38
C PHE A 243 -1.72 -1.07 -2.45
N ALA A 244 -2.29 0.08 -2.75
CA ALA A 244 -3.51 0.55 -2.13
C ALA A 244 -4.68 -0.37 -2.50
N LEU A 245 -5.63 -0.50 -1.59
CA LEU A 245 -6.88 -1.17 -1.92
C LEU A 245 -7.57 -0.33 -3.00
N GLY A 246 -8.07 -0.93 -4.08
CA GLY A 246 -8.65 -0.24 -5.24
C GLY A 246 -9.91 0.63 -4.99
N ARG A 247 -10.18 0.96 -3.72
CA ARG A 247 -11.25 1.86 -3.25
C ARG A 247 -10.72 3.17 -2.66
N GLU A 248 -9.47 3.20 -2.22
CA GLU A 248 -8.87 4.37 -1.58
C GLU A 248 -7.41 4.45 -2.01
N ALA A 249 -7.12 5.37 -2.93
CA ALA A 249 -5.75 5.79 -3.18
C ALA A 249 -5.28 6.62 -1.98
N VAL A 250 -4.18 6.23 -1.34
CA VAL A 250 -3.60 7.01 -0.23
C VAL A 250 -2.96 8.25 -0.85
N GLU A 251 -3.45 9.44 -0.50
CA GLU A 251 -2.93 10.70 -1.09
C GLU A 251 -2.99 10.72 -2.64
N SER A 252 -4.01 10.09 -3.25
CA SER A 252 -4.09 9.91 -4.71
C SER A 252 -3.08 8.93 -5.33
N LYS A 253 -2.35 8.18 -4.51
CA LYS A 253 -1.42 7.14 -4.93
C LYS A 253 -2.04 5.75 -4.77
N ASP A 254 -2.00 4.97 -5.84
CA ASP A 254 -2.45 3.57 -5.90
C ASP A 254 -1.42 2.61 -5.31
N GLY A 255 -0.18 3.05 -5.11
CA GLY A 255 0.86 2.22 -4.56
C GLY A 255 2.23 2.87 -4.70
N TYR A 256 3.23 2.16 -4.20
CA TYR A 256 4.62 2.58 -4.32
C TYR A 256 5.55 1.37 -4.28
N ILE A 257 6.75 1.55 -4.82
CA ILE A 257 7.88 0.63 -4.67
C ILE A 257 9.01 1.39 -4.00
N ILE A 258 9.54 0.84 -2.92
CA ILE A 258 10.77 1.30 -2.29
C ILE A 258 11.86 0.28 -2.58
N LEU A 259 12.93 0.71 -3.23
CA LEU A 259 14.13 -0.09 -3.43
C LEU A 259 15.23 0.41 -2.48
N SER A 260 15.76 -0.52 -1.70
CA SER A 260 16.96 -0.32 -0.91
C SER A 260 18.11 -1.05 -1.62
N PRO A 261 19.07 -0.31 -2.21
CA PRO A 261 20.11 -0.87 -3.04
C PRO A 261 21.18 -1.60 -2.22
N LEU A 262 22.13 -2.17 -2.96
CA LEU A 262 23.42 -2.61 -2.45
C LEU A 262 24.23 -1.38 -2.00
N ASN A 263 24.65 -1.34 -0.74
CA ASN A 263 25.77 -0.47 -0.37
C ASN A 263 27.04 -1.25 -0.70
N GLU A 264 27.86 -0.77 -1.64
CA GLU A 264 29.25 -1.20 -1.65
C GLU A 264 29.93 -0.70 -0.37
N TRP A 265 30.77 -1.54 0.24
CA TRP A 265 31.72 -1.05 1.24
C TRP A 265 32.65 -0.08 0.50
N PRO A 266 32.95 1.13 1.04
CA PRO A 266 33.93 2.00 0.42
C PRO A 266 35.24 1.21 0.27
N ILE A 267 35.64 0.98 -0.98
CA ILE A 267 36.93 0.38 -1.34
C ILE A 267 37.97 1.03 -0.44
N GLU A 268 38.68 0.19 0.32
CA GLU A 268 39.71 0.52 1.30
C GLU A 268 40.61 1.63 0.74
N LYS A 269 40.26 2.90 1.00
CA LYS A 269 41.13 4.01 0.66
C LYS A 269 42.32 3.86 1.59
N GLN A 270 43.50 3.65 1.01
CA GLN A 270 44.76 3.64 1.75
C GLN A 270 44.80 4.81 2.73
N PRO A 271 45.35 4.61 3.94
CA PRO A 271 45.16 5.53 5.06
C PRO A 271 45.84 6.86 4.76
N SER A 272 45.04 7.86 4.36
CA SER A 272 45.43 9.25 4.46
C SER A 272 44.95 9.78 5.81
N GLU A 273 45.91 10.13 6.65
CA GLU A 273 45.78 10.70 7.99
C GLU A 273 44.76 11.85 8.04
N ALA A 274 43.62 11.63 8.69
CA ALA A 274 42.87 12.61 9.47
C ALA A 274 41.59 11.94 10.01
N GLU A 275 41.62 11.58 11.29
CA GLU A 275 40.45 11.17 12.07
C GLU A 275 39.42 12.32 12.10
N THR A 276 38.58 12.40 11.08
CA THR A 276 37.32 13.13 11.13
C THR A 276 36.23 12.09 11.20
N ALA A 277 35.46 12.11 12.29
CA ALA A 277 34.37 11.18 12.56
C ALA A 277 33.55 10.94 11.28
N GLU A 278 33.64 9.73 10.73
CA GLU A 278 32.96 9.39 9.48
C GLU A 278 31.47 9.73 9.63
N PRO A 279 30.90 10.57 8.75
CA PRO A 279 29.47 10.82 8.79
C PRO A 279 28.77 9.49 8.59
N ARG A 280 27.84 9.16 9.50
CA ARG A 280 27.01 7.96 9.42
C ARG A 280 26.53 7.82 7.97
N SER A 281 27.01 6.79 7.26
CA SER A 281 26.59 6.52 5.88
C SER A 281 25.06 6.43 5.87
N HIS A 282 24.42 7.45 5.31
CA HIS A 282 22.98 7.46 5.14
C HIS A 282 22.65 6.48 4.03
N ARG A 283 21.96 5.38 4.37
CA ARG A 283 21.45 4.46 3.35
C ARG A 283 20.46 5.21 2.47
N GLN A 284 20.69 5.19 1.16
CA GLN A 284 19.83 5.83 0.17
C GLN A 284 18.75 4.86 -0.31
N PHE A 285 17.66 5.42 -0.82
CA PHE A 285 16.50 4.66 -1.30
C PHE A 285 15.98 5.29 -2.58
N ILE A 286 15.50 4.46 -3.50
CA ILE A 286 14.68 4.91 -4.63
C ILE A 286 13.23 4.59 -4.30
N CYS A 287 12.33 5.54 -4.53
CA CYS A 287 10.90 5.37 -4.32
C CYS A 287 10.15 5.73 -5.60
N TRP A 288 9.42 4.77 -6.17
CA TRP A 288 8.46 5.02 -7.24
C TRP A 288 7.07 5.11 -6.64
N GLU A 289 6.31 6.13 -7.02
CA GLU A 289 4.94 6.32 -6.59
C GLU A 289 4.01 6.20 -7.79
N TYR A 290 2.98 5.38 -7.68
CA TYR A 290 1.99 5.19 -8.74
C TYR A 290 0.75 5.99 -8.40
N ALA A 291 0.40 6.96 -9.24
CA ALA A 291 -0.87 7.67 -9.16
C ALA A 291 -1.91 6.99 -10.07
N GLY A 292 -3.02 6.58 -9.48
CA GLY A 292 -4.17 6.09 -10.25
C GLY A 292 -4.88 7.21 -10.96
N GLY A 293 -5.36 6.95 -12.19
CA GLY A 293 -6.17 7.91 -12.95
C GLY A 293 -7.54 8.27 -12.32
N SER A 294 -7.87 7.78 -11.12
CA SER A 294 -9.05 8.20 -10.37
C SER A 294 -8.85 9.46 -9.54
N SER A 295 -7.62 9.99 -9.44
CA SER A 295 -7.36 11.28 -8.79
C SER A 295 -7.66 12.45 -9.73
N TYR A 296 -8.95 12.76 -9.89
CA TYR A 296 -9.35 14.05 -10.45
C TYR A 296 -9.36 15.08 -9.32
N SER A 297 -8.33 15.93 -9.29
CA SER A 297 -8.38 17.27 -8.72
C SER A 297 -9.46 18.13 -9.40
#